data_AF-A0A3C1RMN6-F1
#
_entry.id   AF-A0A3C1RMN6-F1
#
_cell.length_a   1.000
_cell.length_b   1.000
_cell.length_c   1.000
_cell.angle_alpha   90.00
_cell.angle_beta   90.00
_cell.angle_gamma   90.00
#
_symmetry.space_group_name_H-M   'P 1'
#
loop_
_entity.id
_entity.type
_entity.pdbx_description
1 polymer ?
#
loop_
_entity_poly.entity_id
_entity_poly.type
_entity_poly.pdbx_seq_one_letter_code
_entity_poly.pdbx_strand_id
1 'polypeptide(L)'
;EVYFDGDRLVTRQLSGSASVQALNDRDGARSIAQLTPPGYPGSDRIKILFRVDSQRFLRMTVEDLLTTQTLLDDKPVVQLS
;
A
#
# COMPACT_ATOMS: atom_id res chain seq x y z
N GLU A 1 1.86 -22.01 4.00
CA GLU A 1 2.55 -22.62 5.17
C GLU A 1 4.01 -22.19 5.14
N VAL A 2 4.61 -21.97 6.30
CA VAL A 2 6.01 -21.58 6.45
C VAL A 2 6.75 -22.77 7.04
N TYR A 3 7.83 -23.21 6.41
CA TYR A 3 8.67 -24.28 6.92
C TYR A 3 10.14 -23.90 6.83
N PHE A 4 10.94 -24.57 7.65
CA PHE A 4 12.39 -24.44 7.66
C PHE A 4 12.99 -25.56 6.82
N ASP A 5 13.75 -25.19 5.79
CA ASP A 5 14.63 -26.10 5.05
C ASP A 5 16.06 -25.88 5.54
N GLY A 6 16.49 -26.71 6.50
CA GLY A 6 17.69 -26.46 7.30
C GLY A 6 17.59 -25.13 8.06
N ASP A 7 18.50 -24.20 7.78
CA ASP A 7 18.54 -22.86 8.40
C ASP A 7 17.79 -21.78 7.59
N ARG A 8 17.13 -22.15 6.49
CA ARG A 8 16.41 -21.19 5.64
C ARG A 8 14.90 -21.26 5.86
N LEU A 9 14.31 -20.08 6.06
CA LEU A 9 12.86 -19.89 5.99
C LEU A 9 12.41 -19.97 4.54
N VAL A 10 11.58 -20.96 4.21
CA VAL A 10 11.02 -21.16 2.88
C VAL A 10 9.51 -21.10 2.94
N THR A 11 8.92 -20.25 2.10
CA THR A 11 7.48 -20.14 1.92
C THR A 11 7.03 -21.06 0.79
N ARG A 12 6.20 -22.07 1.09
CA ARG A 12 5.46 -22.77 0.02
C ARG A 12 4.29 -21.90 -0.40
N GLN A 13 4.24 -21.51 -1.67
CA GLN A 13 2.97 -21.07 -2.25
C GLN A 13 2.02 -22.26 -2.24
N LEU A 14 0.99 -22.17 -1.40
CA LEU A 14 -0.14 -23.10 -1.46
C LEU A 14 -0.81 -22.90 -2.81
N SER A 15 -1.06 -23.98 -3.52
CA SER A 15 -1.77 -23.98 -4.81
C SER A 15 -3.19 -23.46 -4.61
N GLY A 16 -3.33 -22.15 -4.75
CA GLY A 16 -4.57 -21.38 -4.70
C GLY A 16 -4.22 -19.97 -5.11
N SER A 17 -4.85 -19.44 -6.14
CA SER A 17 -4.66 -18.05 -6.55
C SER A 17 -5.17 -17.17 -5.41
N ALA A 18 -4.26 -16.59 -4.61
CA ALA A 18 -4.62 -15.49 -3.74
C ALA A 18 -5.21 -14.39 -4.64
N SER A 19 -6.51 -14.14 -4.54
CA SER A 19 -7.14 -13.12 -5.37
C SER A 19 -6.88 -11.77 -4.72
N VAL A 20 -6.18 -10.93 -5.46
CA VAL A 20 -5.84 -9.57 -5.07
C VAL A 20 -6.68 -8.66 -5.95
N GLN A 21 -7.59 -7.90 -5.33
CA GLN A 21 -8.43 -6.95 -6.06
C GLN A 21 -7.98 -5.53 -5.73
N ALA A 22 -7.39 -4.84 -6.70
CA ALA A 22 -7.11 -3.42 -6.58
C ALA A 22 -8.43 -2.62 -6.59
N LEU A 23 -8.59 -1.73 -5.64
CA LEU A 23 -9.79 -0.89 -5.46
C LEU A 23 -9.61 0.51 -6.07
N ASN A 24 -8.37 0.88 -6.37
CA ASN A 24 -7.99 2.16 -6.98
C ASN A 24 -7.63 2.03 -8.48
N ASP A 25 -7.78 0.86 -9.08
CA ASP A 25 -7.42 0.62 -10.48
C ASP A 25 -8.59 0.93 -11.44
N ARG A 26 -8.96 2.21 -11.48
CA ARG A 26 -9.90 2.78 -12.45
C ARG A 26 -9.43 4.15 -12.91
N ASP A 27 -9.90 4.59 -14.06
CA ASP A 27 -9.53 5.90 -14.61
C ASP A 27 -9.84 7.02 -13.60
N GLY A 28 -8.84 7.88 -13.39
CA GLY A 28 -8.88 8.95 -12.39
C GLY A 28 -8.67 8.54 -10.93
N ALA A 29 -8.70 7.25 -10.59
CA ALA A 29 -8.53 6.78 -9.20
C ALA A 29 -7.11 6.27 -8.87
N ARG A 30 -6.24 6.13 -9.88
CA ARG A 30 -4.84 5.74 -9.67
C ARG A 30 -4.00 6.83 -9.00
N SER A 31 -4.44 8.09 -9.07
CA SER A 31 -3.81 9.18 -8.33
C SER A 31 -4.23 9.12 -6.86
N ILE A 32 -3.24 9.04 -5.96
CA ILE A 32 -3.46 8.87 -4.52
C ILE A 32 -3.28 10.16 -3.71
N ALA A 33 -2.76 11.21 -4.34
CA ALA A 33 -2.47 12.49 -3.70
C ALA A 33 -2.25 13.60 -4.75
N GLN A 34 -2.63 14.82 -4.40
CA GLN A 34 -2.26 16.03 -5.14
C GLN A 34 -1.34 16.87 -4.25
N LEU A 35 -0.19 17.27 -4.79
CA LEU A 35 0.80 18.09 -4.08
C LEU A 35 0.64 19.56 -4.45
N THR A 36 0.61 20.43 -3.44
CA THR A 36 0.60 21.88 -3.61
C THR A 36 1.55 22.51 -2.59
N PRO A 37 2.72 23.05 -3.01
CA PRO A 37 3.25 23.10 -4.38
C PRO A 37 3.64 21.71 -4.92
N PRO A 38 3.86 21.55 -6.24
CA PRO A 38 4.39 20.33 -6.83
C PRO A 38 5.72 19.89 -6.21
N GLY A 39 6.00 18.59 -6.29
CA GLY A 39 7.28 18.03 -5.84
C GLY A 39 8.47 18.48 -6.71
N TYR A 40 9.65 18.45 -6.11
CA TYR A 40 10.93 18.70 -6.78
C TYR A 40 11.83 17.46 -6.64
N PRO A 41 12.54 17.01 -7.70
CA PRO A 41 13.42 15.85 -7.63
C PRO A 41 14.51 15.99 -6.55
N GLY A 42 14.84 14.89 -5.87
CA GLY A 42 15.92 14.85 -4.88
C GLY A 42 15.54 15.31 -3.47
N SER A 43 14.25 15.55 -3.20
CA SER A 43 13.74 15.81 -1.85
C SER A 43 12.58 14.86 -1.53
N ASP A 44 12.59 14.28 -0.33
CA ASP A 44 11.49 13.47 0.17
C ASP A 44 10.25 14.35 0.34
N ARG A 45 9.15 13.95 -0.30
CA ARG A 45 7.92 14.75 -0.30
C ARG A 45 6.72 14.03 0.27
N ILE A 46 6.69 12.71 0.18
CA ILE A 46 5.55 11.90 0.57
C ILE A 46 6.03 10.78 1.46
N LYS A 47 5.33 10.56 2.57
CA LYS A 47 5.43 9.35 3.36
C LYS A 47 4.14 8.55 3.19
N ILE A 48 4.29 7.27 2.90
CA ILE A 48 3.15 6.36 2.71
C ILE A 48 3.21 5.28 3.78
N LEU A 49 2.14 5.18 4.57
CA LEU A 49 1.94 4.09 5.51
C LEU A 49 0.99 3.07 4.90
N PHE A 50 1.41 1.82 4.90
CA PHE A 50 0.57 0.68 4.56
C PHE A 50 0.24 -0.14 5.80
N ARG A 51 -1.01 -0.58 5.91
CA ARG A 51 -1.43 -1.55 6.92
C ARG A 51 -2.44 -2.53 6.34
N VAL A 52 -2.47 -3.75 6.84
CA VAL A 52 -3.56 -4.70 6.57
C VAL A 52 -4.51 -4.65 7.75
N ASP A 53 -5.81 -4.46 7.49
CA ASP A 53 -6.82 -4.47 8.53
C ASP A 53 -7.37 -5.88 8.82
N SER A 54 -8.22 -6.00 9.84
CA SER A 54 -8.86 -7.27 10.23
C SER A 54 -9.80 -7.83 9.18
N GLN A 55 -10.24 -7.02 8.21
CA GLN A 55 -11.11 -7.39 7.11
C GLN A 55 -10.31 -7.76 5.85
N ARG A 56 -8.98 -7.87 5.96
CA ARG A 56 -8.07 -8.20 4.87
C ARG A 56 -8.04 -7.13 3.76
N PHE A 57 -8.21 -5.86 4.10
CA PHE A 57 -7.90 -4.76 3.19
C PHE A 57 -6.49 -4.23 3.44
N LEU A 58 -5.74 -3.99 2.35
CA LEU A 58 -4.58 -3.12 2.39
C LEU A 58 -5.08 -1.67 2.42
N ARG A 59 -4.75 -0.95 3.48
CA ARG A 59 -5.07 0.46 3.65
C ARG A 59 -3.82 1.32 3.53
N MET A 60 -4.03 2.52 3.01
CA MET A 60 -2.99 3.50 2.72
C MET A 60 -3.30 4.82 3.43
N THR A 61 -2.31 5.35 4.14
CA THR A 61 -2.28 6.75 4.59
C THR A 61 -1.12 7.45 3.90
N VAL A 62 -1.36 8.66 3.39
CA VAL A 62 -0.40 9.46 2.65
C VAL A 62 -0.20 10.80 3.37
N GLU A 63 1.03 11.07 3.78
CA GLU A 63 1.44 12.32 4.45
C GLU A 63 2.35 13.13 3.51
N ASP A 64 2.05 14.41 3.36
CA ASP A 64 2.94 15.39 2.73
C ASP A 64 3.97 15.86 3.76
N LEU A 65 5.25 15.61 3.49
CA LEU A 65 6.34 15.96 4.40
C LEU A 65 6.67 17.46 4.41
N LEU A 66 6.36 18.19 3.34
CA LEU A 66 6.58 19.64 3.31
C LEU A 66 5.50 20.37 4.10
N THR A 67 4.24 20.00 3.87
CA THR A 67 3.10 20.72 4.46
C THR A 67 2.60 20.09 5.75
N THR A 68 3.13 18.91 6.13
CA THR A 68 2.67 18.09 7.26
C THR A 68 1.18 17.74 7.20
N GLN A 69 0.62 17.68 5.98
CA GLN A 69 -0.79 17.37 5.75
C GLN A 69 -0.99 15.89 5.45
N THR A 70 -2.03 15.30 6.02
CA THR A 70 -2.54 13.99 5.57
C THR A 70 -3.38 14.20 4.31
N LEU A 71 -2.86 13.74 3.17
CA LEU A 71 -3.50 13.86 1.86
C LEU A 71 -4.51 12.73 1.59
N LEU A 72 -4.28 11.58 2.20
CA LEU A 72 -5.16 10.42 2.18
C LEU A 72 -5.09 9.75 3.54
N ASP A 73 -6.23 9.51 4.17
CA ASP A 73 -6.27 8.89 5.49
C ASP A 73 -6.94 7.51 5.43
N ASP A 74 -6.15 6.48 5.78
CA ASP A 74 -6.59 5.12 6.02
C ASP A 74 -7.51 4.51 4.94
N LYS A 75 -7.21 4.83 3.67
CA LYS A 75 -8.08 4.45 2.56
C LYS A 75 -7.81 3.00 2.13
N PRO A 76 -8.83 2.13 2.00
CA PRO A 76 -8.64 0.81 1.40
C PRO A 76 -8.30 0.94 -0.08
N VAL A 77 -7.18 0.33 -0.49
CA VAL A 77 -6.68 0.36 -1.87
C VAL A 77 -6.62 -1.03 -2.49
N VAL A 78 -6.62 -2.09 -1.69
CA VAL A 78 -6.66 -3.49 -2.16
C VAL A 78 -7.50 -4.32 -1.21
N GLN A 79 -8.29 -5.25 -1.76
CA GLN A 79 -8.93 -6.34 -1.02
C GLN A 79 -8.12 -7.63 -1.21
N LEU A 80 -7.80 -8.32 -0.10
CA LEU A 80 -7.07 -9.58 -0.05
C LEU A 80 -8.05 -10.71 0.29
N SER A 81 -8.11 -11.77 -0.53
CA SER A 81 -9.01 -12.92 -0.33
C SER A 81 -8.53 -13.90 0.72
#